data_AF-A0A7X8XCT7-F1
#
_entry.id   AF-A0A7X8XCT7-F1
#
_cell.length_a   1.000
_cell.length_b   1.000
_cell.length_c   1.000
_cell.angle_alpha   90.00
_cell.angle_beta   90.00
_cell.angle_gamma   90.00
#
_symmetry.space_group_name_H-M   'P 1'
#
loop_
_entity.id
_entity.type
_entity.pdbx_description
1 polymer ?
#
loop_
_entity_poly.entity_id
_entity_poly.type
_entity_poly.pdbx_seq_one_letter_code
_entity_poly.pdbx_strand_id
1 'polypeptide(L)'
;MLLYRIARNVSAIAVAFLLLLGCLWLAEHRSSQNELPETELALESLREQLKDQPESPEMLQAIRNLDYVYRRAYFDTQQRLNLGVRMAVAAVLVLLCSSVVMVSSRPPELKNPAEQKDRRAVQLRRLRYGTALLTGGLMLLGSIVYFRKPAPQTQPESPEEAQPTFGPADLHQALELASENWPGFRGAALPNKNKLPVNFRLQTVWKQKIELPGHNSPVIWGDRIFVSGGTSKARAIFCYAL
;
A
#
# COMPACT_ATOMS: atom_id res chain seq x y z
N MET A 1 18.48 15.74 -38.72
CA MET A 1 18.46 14.33 -39.20
C MET A 1 18.88 13.34 -38.10
N LEU A 2 20.04 13.51 -37.44
CA LEU A 2 20.52 12.58 -36.39
C LEU A 2 19.56 12.47 -35.19
N LEU A 3 19.15 13.60 -34.61
CA LEU A 3 18.21 13.66 -33.47
C LEU A 3 16.88 12.96 -33.76
N TYR A 4 16.36 13.12 -34.99
CA TYR A 4 15.15 12.44 -35.44
C TYR A 4 15.31 10.92 -35.45
N ARG A 5 16.44 10.41 -35.95
CA ARG A 5 16.72 8.97 -35.99
C ARG A 5 16.85 8.38 -34.58
N ILE A 6 17.53 9.10 -33.68
CA ILE A 6 17.65 8.70 -32.28
C ILE A 6 16.27 8.68 -31.61
N ALA A 7 15.49 9.75 -31.73
CA ALA A 7 14.15 9.83 -31.15
C ALA A 7 13.21 8.73 -31.67
N ARG A 8 13.29 8.40 -32.97
CA ARG A 8 12.52 7.30 -33.57
C ARG A 8 12.87 5.95 -32.96
N ASN A 9 14.16 5.65 -32.82
CA ASN A 9 14.60 4.38 -32.25
C ASN A 9 14.22 4.27 -30.77
N VAL A 10 14.40 5.35 -30.00
CA VAL A 10 13.99 5.42 -28.58
C VAL A 10 12.48 5.21 -28.44
N SER A 11 11.66 5.82 -29.29
CA SER A 11 10.21 5.62 -29.30
C SER A 11 9.84 4.16 -29.62
N ALA A 12 10.48 3.53 -30.62
CA ALA A 12 10.24 2.13 -30.95
C ALA A 12 10.58 1.19 -29.78
N ILE A 13 11.71 1.41 -29.10
CA ILE A 13 12.12 0.64 -27.92
C ILE A 13 11.12 0.84 -26.78
N ALA A 14 10.68 2.08 -26.53
CA ALA A 14 9.70 2.37 -25.47
C ALA A 14 8.36 1.68 -25.72
N VAL A 15 7.88 1.64 -26.98
CA VAL A 15 6.67 0.90 -27.35
C VAL A 15 6.84 -0.60 -27.14
N ALA A 16 7.96 -1.19 -27.59
CA ALA A 16 8.23 -2.61 -27.39
C ALA A 16 8.30 -2.98 -25.90
N PHE A 17 8.94 -2.13 -25.09
CA PHE A 17 9.01 -2.30 -23.65
C PHE A 17 7.63 -2.23 -22.97
N LEU A 18 6.78 -1.29 -23.37
CA LEU A 18 5.41 -1.18 -22.85
C LEU A 18 4.56 -2.42 -23.22
N LEU A 19 4.70 -2.94 -24.43
CA LEU A 19 4.02 -4.18 -24.85
C LEU A 19 4.48 -5.37 -24.02
N LEU A 20 5.79 -5.51 -23.81
CA LEU A 20 6.37 -6.57 -22.97
C LEU A 20 5.85 -6.48 -21.53
N LEU A 21 5.84 -5.28 -20.92
CA LEU A 21 5.26 -5.03 -19.60
C LEU A 21 3.78 -5.41 -19.55
N GLY A 22 3.00 -5.05 -20.57
CA GLY A 22 1.59 -5.42 -20.68
C GLY A 22 1.37 -6.93 -20.74
N CYS A 23 2.19 -7.65 -21.51
CA CYS A 23 2.14 -9.12 -21.58
C CYS A 23 2.48 -9.77 -20.24
N LEU A 24 3.53 -9.31 -19.56
CA LEU A 24 3.90 -9.78 -18.22
C LEU A 24 2.79 -9.52 -17.20
N TRP A 25 2.18 -8.35 -17.25
CA TRP A 25 1.07 -7.98 -16.36
C TRP A 25 -0.15 -8.87 -16.58
N LEU A 26 -0.46 -9.18 -17.84
CA LEU A 26 -1.55 -10.09 -18.19
C LEU A 26 -1.27 -11.53 -17.75
N ALA A 27 -0.03 -11.99 -17.88
CA ALA A 27 0.39 -13.31 -17.39
C ALA A 27 0.25 -13.41 -15.87
N GLU A 28 0.77 -12.42 -15.13
CA GLU A 28 0.65 -12.34 -13.68
C GLU A 28 -0.83 -12.30 -13.24
N HIS A 29 -1.66 -11.51 -13.93
CA HIS A 29 -3.07 -11.39 -13.61
C HIS A 29 -3.81 -12.73 -13.77
N ARG A 30 -3.49 -13.51 -14.81
CA ARG A 30 -4.03 -14.86 -15.01
C ARG A 30 -3.55 -15.83 -13.95
N SER A 31 -2.26 -15.81 -13.60
CA SER A 31 -1.71 -16.64 -12.51
C SER A 31 -2.43 -16.32 -11.19
N SER A 32 -2.56 -15.03 -10.86
CA SER A 32 -3.21 -14.61 -9.62
C SER A 32 -4.68 -15.01 -9.54
N GLN A 33 -5.41 -15.00 -10.66
CA GLN A 33 -6.82 -15.41 -10.67
C GLN A 33 -7.01 -16.91 -10.41
N ASN A 34 -6.02 -17.74 -10.71
CA ASN A 34 -6.11 -19.19 -10.50
C ASN A 34 -5.58 -19.61 -9.11
N GLU A 35 -4.51 -18.98 -8.61
CA GLU A 35 -3.85 -19.38 -7.35
C GLU A 35 -4.59 -18.90 -6.09
N LEU A 36 -5.23 -17.73 -6.14
CA LEU A 36 -5.91 -17.14 -4.98
C LEU A 36 -7.16 -17.91 -4.53
N PRO A 37 -8.07 -18.35 -5.43
CA PRO A 37 -9.25 -19.12 -5.03
C PRO A 37 -8.90 -20.50 -4.46
N GLU A 38 -7.86 -21.17 -4.99
CA GLU A 38 -7.46 -22.50 -4.52
C GLU A 38 -6.90 -22.45 -3.09
N THR A 39 -6.13 -21.42 -2.77
CA THR A 39 -5.57 -21.23 -1.42
C THR A 39 -6.62 -20.80 -0.40
N GLU A 40 -7.61 -20.01 -0.80
CA GLU A 40 -8.77 -19.65 0.04
C GLU A 40 -9.61 -20.89 0.36
N LEU A 41 -9.89 -21.73 -0.64
CA LEU A 41 -10.65 -22.97 -0.49
C LEU A 41 -9.91 -23.99 0.39
N ALA A 42 -8.58 -24.06 0.28
CA ALA A 42 -7.74 -24.86 1.17
C ALA A 42 -7.80 -24.35 2.62
N LEU A 43 -7.72 -23.04 2.85
CA LEU A 43 -7.88 -22.43 4.18
C LEU A 43 -9.26 -22.69 4.78
N GLU A 44 -10.33 -22.60 3.98
CA GLU A 44 -11.69 -22.90 4.41
C GLU A 44 -11.82 -24.36 4.85
N SER A 45 -11.31 -25.31 4.05
CA SER A 45 -11.35 -26.73 4.39
C SER A 45 -10.61 -27.07 5.68
N LEU A 46 -9.44 -26.44 5.92
CA LEU A 46 -8.68 -26.63 7.17
C LEU A 46 -9.39 -26.01 8.37
N ARG A 47 -10.04 -24.85 8.21
CA ARG A 47 -10.85 -24.24 9.27
C ARG A 47 -12.08 -25.07 9.61
N GLU A 48 -12.65 -25.74 8.62
CA GLU A 48 -13.79 -26.64 8.83
C GLU A 48 -13.36 -27.88 9.61
N GLN A 49 -12.25 -28.52 9.25
CA GLN A 49 -11.67 -29.65 10.00
C GLN A 49 -11.27 -29.27 11.44
N LEU A 50 -10.82 -28.03 11.66
CA LEU A 50 -10.49 -27.54 13.00
C LEU A 50 -11.71 -27.45 13.92
N LYS A 51 -12.94 -27.31 13.38
CA LYS A 51 -14.16 -27.31 14.21
C LYS A 51 -14.37 -28.67 14.89
N ASP A 52 -13.97 -29.75 14.24
CA ASP A 52 -14.12 -31.11 14.76
C ASP A 52 -12.99 -31.48 15.75
N GLN A 53 -11.82 -30.83 15.66
CA GLN A 53 -10.65 -31.10 16.51
C GLN A 53 -9.90 -29.81 16.92
N PRO A 54 -10.48 -29.01 17.84
CA PRO A 54 -10.01 -27.65 18.15
C PRO A 54 -8.65 -27.57 18.86
N GLU A 55 -8.20 -28.65 19.50
CA GLU A 55 -6.95 -28.68 20.26
C GLU A 55 -5.78 -29.34 19.51
N SER A 56 -5.95 -29.70 18.23
CA SER A 56 -4.88 -30.34 17.46
C SER A 56 -3.74 -29.34 17.15
N PRO A 57 -2.52 -29.51 17.72
CA PRO A 57 -1.44 -28.56 17.51
C PRO A 57 -0.95 -28.56 16.04
N GLU A 58 -1.08 -29.69 15.35
CA GLU A 58 -0.69 -29.85 13.95
C GLU A 58 -1.58 -29.05 12.98
N MET A 59 -2.91 -29.06 13.15
CA MET A 59 -3.82 -28.29 12.28
C MET A 59 -3.66 -26.79 12.50
N LEU A 60 -3.46 -26.36 13.76
CA LEU A 60 -3.18 -24.97 14.09
C LEU A 60 -1.89 -24.47 13.42
N GLN A 61 -0.83 -25.29 13.42
CA GLN A 61 0.41 -24.97 12.70
C GLN A 61 0.19 -24.95 11.17
N ALA A 62 -0.56 -25.90 10.62
CA ALA A 62 -0.87 -25.94 9.20
C ALA A 62 -1.60 -24.66 8.73
N ILE A 63 -2.63 -24.22 9.46
CA ILE A 63 -3.37 -22.99 9.17
C ILE A 63 -2.46 -21.76 9.24
N ARG A 64 -1.60 -21.66 10.27
CA ARG A 64 -0.65 -20.55 10.42
C ARG A 64 0.36 -20.50 9.27
N ASN A 65 0.92 -21.65 8.89
CA ASN A 65 1.87 -21.74 7.78
C ASN A 65 1.22 -21.35 6.45
N LEU A 66 -0.03 -21.80 6.22
CA LEU A 66 -0.75 -21.50 4.99
C LEU A 66 -1.16 -20.01 4.92
N ASP A 67 -1.62 -19.42 6.03
CA ASP A 67 -1.88 -17.99 6.12
C ASP A 67 -0.60 -17.15 5.89
N TYR A 68 0.54 -17.58 6.44
CA TYR A 68 1.83 -16.92 6.21
C TYR A 68 2.23 -16.92 4.72
N VAL A 69 2.16 -18.08 4.06
CA VAL A 69 2.48 -18.20 2.63
C VAL A 69 1.53 -17.34 1.79
N TYR A 70 0.23 -17.38 2.10
CA TYR A 70 -0.78 -16.58 1.40
C TYR A 70 -0.50 -15.08 1.52
N ARG A 71 -0.30 -14.57 2.74
CA ARG A 71 0.00 -13.15 2.98
C ARG A 71 1.28 -12.74 2.27
N ARG A 72 2.34 -13.55 2.37
CA ARG A 72 3.61 -13.26 1.70
C ARG A 72 3.44 -13.17 0.19
N ALA A 73 2.78 -14.15 -0.43
CA ALA A 73 2.52 -14.15 -1.87
C ALA A 73 1.68 -12.93 -2.30
N TYR A 74 0.66 -12.57 -1.53
CA TYR A 74 -0.15 -11.37 -1.77
C TYR A 74 0.70 -10.08 -1.75
N PHE A 75 1.52 -9.89 -0.72
CA PHE A 75 2.36 -8.69 -0.60
C PHE A 75 3.46 -8.62 -1.65
N ASP A 76 4.11 -9.73 -1.96
CA ASP A 76 5.12 -9.79 -3.02
C ASP A 76 4.51 -9.44 -4.38
N THR A 77 3.30 -9.95 -4.67
CA THR A 77 2.55 -9.61 -5.88
C THR A 77 2.22 -8.11 -5.93
N GLN A 78 1.72 -7.54 -4.84
CA GLN A 78 1.46 -6.09 -4.73
C GLN A 78 2.71 -5.24 -4.97
N GLN A 79 3.87 -5.65 -4.44
CA GLN A 79 5.14 -4.94 -4.65
C GLN A 79 5.59 -5.01 -6.12
N ARG A 80 5.52 -6.19 -6.75
CA ARG A 80 5.82 -6.37 -8.19
C ARG A 80 4.92 -5.50 -9.06
N LEU A 81 3.62 -5.47 -8.77
CA LEU A 81 2.65 -4.63 -9.49
C LEU A 81 3.00 -3.14 -9.36
N ASN A 82 3.29 -2.66 -8.16
CA ASN A 82 3.67 -1.26 -7.92
C ASN A 82 4.97 -0.88 -8.64
N LEU A 83 5.96 -1.78 -8.68
CA LEU A 83 7.19 -1.56 -9.45
C LEU A 83 6.91 -1.50 -10.95
N GLY A 84 6.08 -2.42 -11.47
CA GLY A 84 5.66 -2.42 -12.87
C GLY A 84 4.96 -1.13 -13.30
N VAL A 85 4.11 -0.57 -12.43
CA VAL A 85 3.44 0.72 -12.65
C VAL A 85 4.45 1.86 -12.77
N ARG A 86 5.44 1.93 -11.85
CA ARG A 86 6.47 2.98 -11.91
C ARG A 86 7.28 2.88 -13.20
N MET A 87 7.64 1.66 -13.62
CA MET A 87 8.34 1.42 -14.88
C MET A 87 7.51 1.82 -16.10
N ALA A 88 6.20 1.52 -16.10
CA ALA A 88 5.30 1.91 -17.17
C ALA A 88 5.20 3.45 -17.29
N VAL A 89 5.03 4.16 -16.17
CA VAL A 89 4.99 5.64 -16.15
C VAL A 89 6.30 6.23 -16.69
N ALA A 90 7.45 5.68 -16.30
CA ALA A 90 8.75 6.12 -16.83
C ALA A 90 8.87 5.91 -18.35
N ALA A 91 8.46 4.74 -18.85
CA ALA A 91 8.49 4.44 -20.29
C ALA A 91 7.54 5.34 -21.10
N VAL A 92 6.38 5.67 -20.54
CA VAL A 92 5.44 6.66 -21.07
C VAL A 92 6.10 8.03 -21.21
N LEU A 93 6.76 8.52 -20.17
CA LEU A 93 7.43 9.83 -20.22
C LEU A 93 8.52 9.86 -21.30
N VAL A 94 9.31 8.79 -21.42
CA VAL A 94 10.31 8.64 -22.50
C VAL A 94 9.66 8.65 -23.89
N LEU A 95 8.52 7.97 -24.05
CA LEU A 95 7.76 7.97 -25.30
C LEU A 95 7.24 9.37 -25.65
N LEU A 96 6.73 10.11 -24.67
CA LEU A 96 6.26 11.49 -24.88
C LEU A 96 7.41 12.43 -25.25
N CYS A 97 8.52 12.42 -24.50
CA CYS A 97 9.70 13.24 -24.77
C CYS A 97 10.28 12.94 -26.15
N SER A 98 10.43 11.66 -26.52
CA SER A 98 10.92 11.26 -27.83
C SER A 98 9.97 11.67 -28.96
N SER A 99 8.66 11.58 -28.76
CA SER A 99 7.65 12.04 -29.73
C SER A 99 7.72 13.55 -29.95
N VAL A 100 7.88 14.36 -28.89
CA VAL A 100 8.05 15.81 -28.98
C VAL A 100 9.31 16.16 -29.76
N VAL A 101 10.45 15.55 -29.44
CA VAL A 101 11.73 15.75 -30.15
C VAL A 101 11.62 15.35 -31.62
N MET A 102 10.90 14.26 -31.91
CA MET A 102 10.67 13.79 -33.27
C MET A 102 9.86 14.80 -34.09
N VAL A 103 8.88 15.46 -33.49
CA VAL A 103 8.09 16.52 -34.16
C VAL A 103 8.91 17.79 -34.34
N SER A 104 9.66 18.22 -33.33
CA SER A 104 10.47 19.45 -33.40
C SER A 104 11.68 19.35 -34.33
N SER A 105 12.22 18.14 -34.52
CA SER A 105 13.42 17.89 -35.34
C SER A 105 13.12 17.54 -36.80
N ARG A 106 11.85 17.56 -37.23
CA ARG A 106 11.48 17.31 -38.64
C ARG A 106 11.90 18.51 -39.50
N PRO A 107 12.67 18.30 -40.59
CA PRO A 107 12.99 19.40 -41.49
C PRO A 107 11.70 19.96 -42.11
N PRO A 108 11.58 21.30 -42.25
CA PRO A 108 10.43 21.90 -42.90
C PRO A 108 10.38 21.43 -44.37
N GLU A 109 9.33 20.69 -44.70
CA GLU A 109 9.08 20.25 -46.08
C GLU A 109 8.52 21.46 -46.87
N LEU A 110 9.29 21.99 -47.80
CA LEU A 110 8.84 23.03 -48.74
C LEU A 110 7.91 22.36 -49.76
N LYS A 111 6.60 22.59 -49.61
CA LYS A 111 5.54 22.07 -50.50
C LYS A 111 4.80 23.25 -51.16
N ASN A 112 4.36 23.06 -52.40
CA ASN A 112 3.73 24.06 -53.26
C ASN A 112 2.55 24.78 -52.57
N PRO A 113 2.46 26.12 -52.62
CA PRO A 113 1.54 26.92 -51.82
C PRO A 113 0.06 26.84 -52.23
N ALA A 114 -0.25 26.47 -53.48
CA ALA A 114 -1.63 26.48 -54.00
C ALA A 114 -2.52 25.33 -53.49
N GLU A 115 -1.94 24.20 -53.07
CA GLU A 115 -2.68 23.01 -52.59
C GLU A 115 -2.71 22.90 -51.04
N GLN A 116 -2.10 23.87 -50.36
CA GLN A 116 -1.52 23.68 -49.03
C GLN A 116 -2.37 24.21 -47.87
N LYS A 117 -3.24 25.19 -48.08
CA LYS A 117 -3.93 25.87 -46.97
C LYS A 117 -4.93 24.94 -46.26
N ASP A 118 -5.66 24.12 -47.02
CA ASP A 118 -6.73 23.27 -46.47
C ASP A 118 -6.22 21.91 -46.00
N ARG A 119 -5.32 21.25 -46.74
CA ARG A 119 -4.80 19.92 -46.39
C ARG A 119 -3.87 19.93 -45.18
N ARG A 120 -3.02 20.96 -45.04
CA ARG A 120 -2.04 21.07 -43.94
C ARG A 120 -2.71 21.38 -42.61
N ALA A 121 -3.75 22.23 -42.63
CA ALA A 121 -4.57 22.52 -41.45
C ALA A 121 -5.29 21.26 -40.93
N VAL A 122 -5.84 20.45 -41.83
CA VAL A 122 -6.52 19.19 -41.49
C VAL A 122 -5.53 18.11 -41.01
N GLN A 123 -4.36 17.96 -41.64
CA GLN A 123 -3.33 17.01 -41.22
C GLN A 123 -2.72 17.36 -39.86
N LEU A 124 -2.40 18.64 -39.62
CA LEU A 124 -1.88 19.10 -38.33
C LEU A 124 -2.93 19.00 -37.22
N ARG A 125 -4.22 19.23 -37.54
CA ARG A 125 -5.32 18.94 -36.60
C ARG A 125 -5.39 17.46 -36.26
N ARG A 126 -5.39 16.56 -37.24
CA ARG A 126 -5.45 15.10 -36.99
C ARG A 126 -4.27 14.60 -36.18
N LEU A 127 -3.05 15.07 -36.49
CA LEU A 127 -1.85 14.74 -35.71
C LEU A 127 -1.93 15.29 -34.29
N ARG A 128 -2.35 16.56 -34.10
CA ARG A 128 -2.50 17.16 -32.76
C ARG A 128 -3.57 16.47 -31.93
N TYR A 129 -4.74 16.19 -32.50
CA TYR A 129 -5.80 15.47 -31.79
C TYR A 129 -5.42 14.02 -31.54
N GLY A 130 -4.78 13.34 -32.49
CA GLY A 130 -4.27 11.98 -32.32
C GLY A 130 -3.22 11.90 -31.20
N THR A 131 -2.27 12.85 -31.15
CA THR A 131 -1.30 12.91 -30.05
C THR A 131 -1.95 13.26 -28.72
N ALA A 132 -2.89 14.22 -28.70
CA ALA A 132 -3.58 14.63 -27.47
C ALA A 132 -4.47 13.52 -26.89
N LEU A 133 -5.09 12.72 -27.75
CA LEU A 133 -5.94 11.59 -27.35
C LEU A 133 -5.10 10.42 -26.82
N LEU A 134 -3.93 10.18 -27.41
CA LEU A 134 -2.95 9.21 -26.90
C LEU A 134 -2.35 9.65 -25.55
N THR A 135 -1.93 10.92 -25.43
CA THR A 135 -1.39 11.45 -24.17
C THR A 135 -2.46 11.50 -23.07
N GLY A 136 -3.67 11.91 -23.42
CA GLY A 136 -4.82 11.94 -22.52
C GLY A 136 -5.21 10.53 -22.07
N GLY A 137 -5.25 9.56 -22.98
CA GLY A 137 -5.49 8.15 -22.66
C GLY A 137 -4.46 7.58 -21.70
N LEU A 138 -3.16 7.84 -21.92
CA LEU A 138 -2.09 7.39 -21.02
C LEU A 138 -2.13 8.07 -19.65
N MET A 139 -2.42 9.38 -19.58
CA MET A 139 -2.58 10.08 -18.31
C MET A 139 -3.80 9.57 -17.52
N LEU A 140 -4.89 9.26 -18.21
CA LEU A 140 -6.09 8.74 -17.58
C LEU A 140 -5.86 7.31 -17.04
N LEU A 141 -5.14 6.47 -17.78
CA LEU A 141 -4.72 5.14 -17.34
C LEU A 141 -3.75 5.21 -16.14
N GLY A 142 -2.77 6.13 -16.19
CA GLY A 142 -1.85 6.38 -15.09
C GLY A 142 -2.55 6.92 -13.84
N SER A 143 -3.58 7.76 -14.02
CA SER A 143 -4.41 8.31 -12.93
C SER A 143 -5.24 7.23 -12.25
N ILE A 144 -5.92 6.36 -13.01
CA ILE A 144 -6.69 5.21 -12.46
C ILE A 144 -5.79 4.32 -11.60
N VAL A 145 -4.55 4.12 -12.02
CA VAL A 145 -3.56 3.32 -11.28
C VAL A 145 -3.01 4.08 -10.07
N TYR A 146 -2.75 5.38 -10.18
CA TYR A 146 -2.25 6.22 -9.08
C TYR A 146 -3.27 6.40 -7.94
N PHE A 147 -4.56 6.49 -8.29
CA PHE A 147 -5.65 6.58 -7.31
C PHE A 147 -6.07 5.23 -6.71
N ARG A 148 -5.47 4.12 -7.16
CA ARG A 148 -5.64 2.83 -6.51
C ARG A 148 -4.89 2.89 -5.18
N LYS A 149 -5.62 3.07 -4.08
CA LYS A 149 -5.04 3.15 -2.73
C LYS A 149 -4.13 1.93 -2.50
N PRO A 150 -2.84 2.11 -2.19
CA PRO A 150 -2.01 0.99 -1.76
C PRO A 150 -2.60 0.43 -0.47
N ALA A 151 -2.71 -0.88 -0.38
CA ALA A 151 -3.05 -1.54 0.88
C ALA A 151 -2.04 -1.12 1.95
N PRO A 152 -2.46 -0.99 3.23
CA PRO A 152 -1.56 -0.58 4.31
C PRO A 152 -0.31 -1.46 4.30
N GLN A 153 0.85 -0.85 4.12
CA GLN A 153 2.12 -1.55 4.25
C GLN A 153 2.39 -1.73 5.73
N THR A 154 2.13 -2.93 6.25
CA THR A 154 2.70 -3.33 7.53
C THR A 154 4.20 -3.52 7.30
N GLN A 155 5.03 -2.70 7.96
CA GLN A 155 6.47 -2.90 7.98
C GLN A 155 6.78 -4.33 8.46
N PRO A 156 7.82 -4.99 7.92
CA PRO A 156 8.27 -6.25 8.48
C PRO A 156 8.77 -5.97 9.90
N GLU A 157 7.96 -6.32 10.90
CA GLU A 157 8.41 -6.40 12.27
C GLU A 157 9.53 -7.44 12.37
N SER A 158 10.57 -7.05 13.11
CA SER A 158 11.74 -7.82 13.48
C SER A 158 11.38 -9.21 14.05
N PRO A 159 12.27 -10.22 13.98
CA PRO A 159 11.93 -11.59 14.35
C PRO A 159 11.50 -11.70 15.82
N GLU A 160 10.22 -12.04 16.00
CA GLU A 160 9.72 -13.01 16.98
C GLU A 160 10.33 -12.94 18.40
N GLU A 161 9.97 -11.90 19.15
CA GLU A 161 9.73 -12.09 20.58
C GLU A 161 8.30 -12.62 20.73
N ALA A 162 8.20 -13.79 21.38
CA ALA A 162 7.00 -14.59 21.54
C ALA A 162 5.76 -13.74 21.90
N GLN A 163 4.88 -13.54 20.91
CA GLN A 163 3.56 -12.98 21.18
C GLN A 163 2.75 -14.05 21.92
N PRO A 164 2.21 -13.75 23.12
CA PRO A 164 1.33 -14.68 23.81
C PRO A 164 0.12 -14.97 22.93
N THR A 165 -0.22 -16.25 22.83
CA THR A 165 -1.38 -16.74 22.11
C THR A 165 -2.65 -16.22 22.78
N PHE A 166 -3.17 -15.09 22.30
CA PHE A 166 -4.55 -14.73 22.57
C PHE A 166 -5.42 -15.59 21.63
N GLY A 167 -6.22 -16.48 22.21
CA GLY A 167 -7.33 -17.10 21.48
C GLY A 167 -8.30 -16.02 20.97
N PRO A 168 -9.38 -16.38 20.27
CA PRO A 168 -10.45 -15.42 19.98
C PRO A 168 -11.01 -14.94 21.31
N ALA A 169 -10.46 -13.85 21.84
CA ALA A 169 -10.98 -13.20 23.02
C ALA A 169 -12.39 -12.77 22.64
N ASP A 170 -13.38 -13.30 23.35
CA ASP A 170 -14.75 -12.83 23.26
C ASP A 170 -14.70 -11.30 23.37
N LEU A 171 -15.14 -10.63 22.31
CA LEU A 171 -15.11 -9.17 22.23
C LEU A 171 -15.79 -8.57 23.47
N HIS A 172 -16.81 -9.24 24.00
CA HIS A 172 -17.47 -8.81 25.23
C HIS A 172 -16.53 -8.84 26.45
N GLN A 173 -15.78 -9.92 26.64
CA GLN A 173 -14.80 -10.05 27.74
C GLN A 173 -13.65 -9.03 27.58
N ALA A 174 -13.16 -8.84 26.36
CA ALA A 174 -12.12 -7.85 26.09
C ALA A 174 -12.60 -6.42 26.38
N LEU A 175 -13.85 -6.12 26.01
CA LEU A 175 -14.49 -4.83 26.28
C LEU A 175 -14.78 -4.62 27.76
N GLU A 176 -15.20 -5.65 28.49
CA GLU A 176 -15.41 -5.58 29.93
C GLU A 176 -14.09 -5.33 30.67
N LEU A 177 -13.05 -6.07 30.35
CA LEU A 177 -11.73 -5.90 30.95
C LEU A 177 -11.14 -4.51 30.60
N ALA A 178 -11.35 -4.03 29.38
CA ALA A 178 -10.99 -2.68 28.98
C ALA A 178 -11.74 -1.60 29.79
N SER A 179 -13.01 -1.86 30.18
CA SER A 179 -13.82 -0.92 30.96
C SER A 179 -13.31 -0.71 32.39
N GLU A 180 -12.52 -1.64 32.92
CA GLU A 180 -11.88 -1.56 34.24
C GLU A 180 -10.54 -0.84 34.19
N ASN A 181 -10.04 -0.57 32.99
CA ASN A 181 -8.71 -0.04 32.73
C ASN A 181 -8.77 1.27 31.94
N TRP A 182 -7.60 1.80 31.57
CA TRP A 182 -7.44 2.91 30.64
C TRP A 182 -6.60 2.47 29.43
N PRO A 183 -7.19 1.70 28.50
CA PRO A 183 -6.46 0.94 27.47
C PRO A 183 -5.83 1.76 26.35
N GLY A 184 -6.16 3.05 26.21
CA GLY A 184 -5.74 3.82 25.04
C GLY A 184 -6.02 5.30 25.13
N PHE A 185 -5.90 5.96 23.98
CA PHE A 185 -6.17 7.39 23.86
C PHE A 185 -7.62 7.69 24.28
N ARG A 186 -7.78 8.48 25.34
CA ARG A 186 -9.07 8.79 25.99
C ARG A 186 -9.73 7.61 26.73
N GLY A 187 -9.02 6.52 26.96
CA GLY A 187 -9.49 5.38 27.74
C GLY A 187 -10.27 4.38 26.89
N ALA A 188 -11.19 3.65 27.53
CA ALA A 188 -12.04 2.68 26.87
C ALA A 188 -13.10 3.37 26.00
N ALA A 189 -13.48 2.74 24.88
CA ALA A 189 -14.57 3.23 24.03
C ALA A 189 -15.96 3.11 24.68
N LEU A 190 -16.07 2.28 25.73
CA LEU A 190 -17.26 2.12 26.56
C LEU A 190 -17.18 3.01 27.81
N PRO A 191 -18.32 3.24 28.51
CA PRO A 191 -18.31 3.90 29.81
C PRO A 191 -17.29 3.21 30.74
N ASN A 192 -16.23 3.93 31.07
CA ASN A 192 -15.21 3.43 31.98
C ASN A 192 -15.87 3.24 33.36
N LYS A 193 -15.69 2.06 33.99
CA LYS A 193 -16.19 1.77 35.34
C LYS A 193 -15.49 2.63 36.40
N ASN A 194 -14.41 3.34 36.05
CA ASN A 194 -13.75 4.32 36.90
C ASN A 194 -14.71 5.44 37.32
N LYS A 195 -15.05 5.48 38.60
CA LYS A 195 -15.85 6.53 39.23
C LYS A 195 -15.02 7.82 39.29
N LEU A 196 -15.15 8.65 38.26
CA LEU A 196 -14.56 9.98 38.27
C LEU A 196 -15.30 10.88 39.27
N PRO A 197 -14.59 11.69 40.07
CA PRO A 197 -15.23 12.59 41.02
C PRO A 197 -15.99 13.69 40.27
N VAL A 198 -17.17 14.05 40.78
CA VAL A 198 -17.98 15.17 40.25
C VAL A 198 -17.22 16.49 40.34
N ASN A 199 -16.39 16.63 41.38
CA ASN A 199 -15.53 17.80 41.59
C ASN A 199 -14.07 17.36 41.55
N PHE A 200 -13.34 17.82 40.51
CA PHE A 200 -11.91 17.56 40.41
C PHE A 200 -11.13 18.52 41.29
N ARG A 201 -10.35 17.99 42.24
CA ARG A 201 -9.27 18.71 42.91
C ARG A 201 -7.96 18.25 42.30
N LEU A 202 -7.44 19.01 41.34
CA LEU A 202 -6.19 18.70 40.66
C LEU A 202 -5.00 18.97 41.58
N GLN A 203 -4.65 17.98 42.39
CA GLN A 203 -3.43 17.97 43.19
C GLN A 203 -2.47 16.93 42.62
N THR A 204 -1.20 17.31 42.47
CA THR A 204 -0.16 16.39 42.02
C THR A 204 0.15 15.40 43.13
N VAL A 205 -0.24 14.14 42.96
CA VAL A 205 0.04 13.06 43.93
C VAL A 205 1.49 12.59 43.81
N TRP A 206 1.99 12.47 42.58
CA TRP A 206 3.38 12.10 42.29
C TRP A 206 3.78 12.62 40.90
N LYS A 207 5.09 12.62 40.62
CA LYS A 207 5.63 12.99 39.31
C LYS A 207 6.85 12.13 38.99
N GLN A 208 6.84 11.53 37.80
CA GLN A 208 7.95 10.72 37.29
C GLN A 208 8.56 11.40 36.06
N LYS A 209 9.88 11.41 35.97
CA LYS A 209 10.60 11.83 34.75
C LYS A 209 10.70 10.63 33.81
N ILE A 210 10.30 10.82 32.56
CA ILE A 210 10.42 9.83 31.47
C ILE A 210 11.71 10.12 30.71
N GLU A 211 12.48 9.08 30.37
CA GLU A 211 13.82 9.22 29.80
C GLU A 211 13.82 9.76 28.37
N LEU A 212 12.82 9.37 27.58
CA LEU A 212 12.66 9.81 26.19
C LEU A 212 11.47 10.78 26.05
N PRO A 213 11.60 11.82 25.20
CA PRO A 213 10.49 12.74 24.94
C PRO A 213 9.37 12.04 24.17
N GLY A 214 8.13 12.50 24.34
CA GLY A 214 6.98 11.97 23.61
C GLY A 214 5.68 12.67 23.96
N HIS A 215 4.74 12.66 23.00
CA HIS A 215 3.38 13.15 23.17
C HIS A 215 2.47 11.96 23.45
N ASN A 216 2.40 11.55 24.72
CA ASN A 216 1.69 10.33 25.11
C ASN A 216 0.40 10.67 25.85
N SER A 217 -0.60 9.81 25.67
CA SER A 217 -1.60 9.55 26.70
C SER A 217 -1.18 8.27 27.41
N PRO A 218 -1.11 8.24 28.74
CA PRO A 218 -0.75 7.03 29.47
C PRO A 218 -1.81 5.95 29.24
N VAL A 219 -1.36 4.71 29.11
CA VAL A 219 -2.22 3.53 29.20
C VAL A 219 -2.11 3.02 30.63
N ILE A 220 -3.24 2.82 31.30
CA ILE A 220 -3.29 2.26 32.65
C ILE A 220 -3.92 0.89 32.54
N TRP A 221 -3.22 -0.13 33.02
CA TRP A 221 -3.70 -1.50 32.98
C TRP A 221 -3.32 -2.23 34.27
N GLY A 222 -4.32 -2.61 35.06
CA GLY A 222 -4.14 -3.10 36.41
C GLY A 222 -3.41 -2.08 37.29
N ASP A 223 -2.30 -2.49 37.86
CA ASP A 223 -1.42 -1.72 38.73
C ASP A 223 -0.24 -1.06 37.97
N ARG A 224 -0.36 -0.91 36.64
CA ARG A 224 0.74 -0.43 35.80
C ARG A 224 0.33 0.73 34.89
N ILE A 225 1.30 1.62 34.66
CA ILE A 225 1.21 2.74 33.74
C ILE A 225 2.23 2.55 32.63
N PHE A 226 1.76 2.60 31.40
CA PHE A 226 2.59 2.50 30.21
C PHE A 226 2.61 3.82 29.46
N VAL A 227 3.81 4.26 29.08
CA VAL A 227 4.03 5.46 28.28
C VAL A 227 5.11 5.17 27.23
N SER A 228 4.94 5.66 26.01
CA SER A 228 5.99 5.57 24.99
C SER A 228 6.92 6.78 25.01
N GLY A 229 8.08 6.68 24.40
CA GLY A 229 8.96 7.82 24.19
C GLY A 229 9.88 7.54 23.03
N GLY A 230 10.26 8.58 22.29
CA GLY A 230 11.11 8.37 21.13
C GLY A 230 11.75 9.62 20.54
N THR A 231 12.86 9.37 19.85
CA THR A 231 13.59 10.31 19.00
C THR A 231 13.81 9.65 17.63
N SER A 232 14.55 10.30 16.74
CA SER A 232 14.99 9.68 15.48
C SER A 232 15.93 8.48 15.69
N LYS A 233 16.55 8.33 16.87
CA LYS A 233 17.56 7.31 17.15
C LYS A 233 17.07 6.16 18.05
N ALA A 234 16.08 6.42 18.91
CA ALA A 234 15.63 5.45 19.90
C ALA A 234 14.12 5.58 20.11
N ARG A 235 13.44 4.45 20.34
CA ARG A 235 12.02 4.37 20.69
C ARG A 235 11.89 3.33 21.79
N ALA A 236 11.15 3.65 22.84
CA ALA A 236 10.95 2.75 23.98
C ALA A 236 9.54 2.90 24.54
N ILE A 237 9.09 1.84 25.23
CA ILE A 237 7.90 1.85 26.08
C ILE A 237 8.41 1.72 27.52
N PHE A 238 7.94 2.60 28.39
CA PHE A 238 8.23 2.60 29.83
C PHE A 238 7.03 2.06 30.58
N CYS A 239 7.28 1.21 31.57
CA CYS A 239 6.27 0.67 32.47
C CYS A 239 6.60 1.12 33.91
N TYR A 240 5.63 1.73 34.57
CA TYR A 240 5.72 2.15 35.98
C TYR A 240 4.63 1.45 36.80
N ALA A 241 4.91 1.16 38.07
CA ALA A 241 3.90 0.70 39.00
C ALA A 241 3.08 1.89 39.52
N LEU A 242 1.78 1.67 39.76
CA LEU A 242 0.84 2.61 40.38
C LEU A 242 0.94 2.62 41.91
#